data_AF-A0A7S2MVD9-F1
#
_entry.id   AF-A0A7S2MVD9-F1
#
_cell.length_a   1.000
_cell.length_b   1.000
_cell.length_c   1.000
_cell.angle_alpha   90.00
_cell.angle_beta   90.00
_cell.angle_gamma   90.00
#
_symmetry.space_group_name_H-M   'P 1'
#
loop_
_entity.id
_entity.type
_entity.pdbx_description
1 polymer ?
#
loop_
_entity_poly.entity_id
_entity_poly.type
_entity_poly.pdbx_seq_one_letter_code
_entity_poly.pdbx_strand_id
1 'polypeptide(L)'
;ANEIRLLCTITRTFNHAMSKERDAMTSGSKTSADAAKDPENPLFGIFRRIWPCMTHIAQKFSSYEKITNVLGDFLTDAVSIKGNDGSAMSLLKELSDMSINIMGIAANGDEVSAVVPMLGFAREAVDLYGHLADNDVADKASGIVSTTPTTSEARQIIERLISLGVSALQFSIIKANNAGKEQGRGQEPVETGPEQKTQVQNKSPDALSGMFSLLTVCVQRCSLLLIQLPANPGNDREGEGLFTLSVETAASCLHEKEVDVARSSMIFLKTVVELKISLSLDSTAESGSNATRARLIVPVVDSAIQRVKNDVFMSLISGACGAFPREVLDPAASVLFSILRILPAEEAEALSSAALDQKQFLLGKEAQTVVLTVLGRCTKGIVPSSLLMDCFSDLWQMHQGDDAGAIAGGDVIMEFARKYRA
;
A
#
# COMPACT_ATOMS: atom_id res chain seq x y z
N ALA A 1 -21.19 -6.22 -21.22
CA ALA A 1 -20.78 -5.61 -19.93
C ALA A 1 -21.79 -5.93 -18.82
N ASN A 2 -23.09 -5.71 -19.06
CA ASN A 2 -24.14 -6.09 -18.11
C ASN A 2 -24.18 -7.61 -17.86
N GLU A 3 -23.87 -8.40 -18.88
CA GLU A 3 -23.79 -9.86 -18.81
C GLU A 3 -22.65 -10.32 -17.89
N ILE A 4 -21.50 -9.64 -17.94
CA ILE A 4 -20.36 -9.90 -17.05
C ILE A 4 -20.73 -9.51 -15.61
N ARG A 5 -21.41 -8.37 -15.41
CA ARG A 5 -21.90 -7.97 -14.07
C ARG A 5 -22.90 -8.96 -13.49
N LEU A 6 -23.80 -9.48 -14.33
CA LEU A 6 -24.74 -10.52 -13.91
C LEU A 6 -23.97 -11.78 -13.48
N LEU A 7 -22.97 -12.19 -14.25
CA LEU A 7 -22.10 -13.29 -13.90
C LEU A 7 -21.34 -13.05 -12.58
N CYS A 8 -20.76 -11.86 -12.35
CA CYS A 8 -20.17 -11.47 -11.06
C CYS A 8 -21.16 -11.66 -9.91
N THR A 9 -22.38 -11.15 -10.08
CA THR A 9 -23.44 -11.22 -9.06
C THR A 9 -23.80 -12.67 -8.75
N ILE A 10 -23.93 -13.51 -9.77
CA ILE A 10 -24.15 -14.95 -9.62
C ILE A 10 -22.98 -15.59 -8.86
N THR A 11 -21.73 -15.35 -9.29
CA THR A 11 -20.53 -15.86 -8.63
C THR A 11 -20.50 -15.52 -7.14
N ARG A 12 -20.67 -14.24 -6.79
CA ARG A 12 -20.69 -13.78 -5.38
C ARG A 12 -21.78 -14.48 -4.58
N THR A 13 -23.00 -14.51 -5.12
CA THR A 13 -24.17 -15.06 -4.43
C THR A 13 -23.99 -16.55 -4.16
N PHE A 14 -23.54 -17.31 -5.16
CA PHE A 14 -23.27 -18.74 -5.00
C PHE A 14 -22.07 -19.00 -4.08
N ASN A 15 -20.98 -18.24 -4.20
CA ASN A 15 -19.80 -18.43 -3.34
C ASN A 15 -20.16 -18.16 -1.86
N HIS A 16 -20.97 -17.13 -1.59
CA HIS A 16 -21.46 -16.84 -0.24
C HIS A 16 -22.40 -17.94 0.29
N ALA A 17 -23.33 -18.43 -0.53
CA ALA A 17 -24.22 -19.52 -0.15
C ALA A 17 -23.44 -20.80 0.20
N MET A 18 -22.47 -21.17 -0.65
CA MET A 18 -21.60 -22.33 -0.43
C MET A 18 -20.71 -22.18 0.81
N SER A 19 -20.16 -20.98 1.05
CA SER A 19 -19.33 -20.71 2.23
C SER A 19 -20.14 -20.86 3.52
N LYS A 20 -21.37 -20.31 3.55
CA LYS A 20 -22.27 -20.43 4.70
C LYS A 20 -22.65 -21.88 4.99
N GLU A 21 -22.88 -22.68 3.95
CA GLU A 21 -23.18 -24.11 4.09
C GLU A 21 -21.97 -24.88 4.65
N ARG A 22 -20.77 -24.59 4.15
CA ARG A 22 -19.53 -25.19 4.65
C ARG A 22 -19.27 -24.84 6.11
N ASP A 23 -19.44 -23.58 6.49
CA ASP A 23 -19.27 -23.11 7.88
C ASP A 23 -20.30 -23.75 8.82
N ALA A 24 -21.53 -23.99 8.35
CA ALA A 24 -22.53 -24.73 9.11
C ALA A 24 -22.12 -26.21 9.32
N MET A 25 -21.54 -26.85 8.31
CA MET A 25 -21.06 -28.23 8.40
C MET A 25 -19.84 -28.41 9.31
N THR A 26 -18.91 -27.45 9.34
CA THR A 26 -17.72 -27.50 10.20
C THR A 26 -18.04 -27.22 11.67
N SER A 27 -19.09 -26.45 11.96
CA SER A 27 -19.57 -26.23 13.34
C SER A 27 -20.30 -27.43 13.96
N GLY A 28 -20.74 -28.40 13.15
CA GLY A 28 -21.37 -29.64 13.60
C GLY A 28 -20.36 -30.79 13.65
N SER A 29 -19.79 -31.04 14.83
CA SER A 29 -18.86 -32.14 15.15
C SER A 29 -19.12 -33.42 14.33
N LYS A 30 -18.34 -33.63 13.27
CA LYS A 30 -18.21 -34.92 12.58
C LYS A 30 -16.78 -35.39 12.70
N THR A 31 -16.63 -36.58 13.27
CA THR A 31 -15.37 -37.32 13.45
C THR A 31 -14.64 -37.52 12.13
N SER A 32 -13.30 -37.43 12.21
CA SER A 32 -12.30 -37.24 11.16
C SER A 32 -12.13 -38.37 10.12
N ALA A 33 -13.09 -39.27 9.92
CA ALA A 33 -12.89 -40.44 9.07
C ALA A 33 -13.43 -40.29 7.62
N ASP A 34 -14.33 -39.34 7.35
CA ASP A 34 -14.96 -39.14 6.02
C ASP A 34 -14.56 -37.84 5.30
N ALA A 35 -13.56 -37.10 5.82
CA ALA A 35 -13.11 -35.82 5.24
C ALA A 35 -12.41 -35.94 3.85
N ALA A 36 -12.30 -37.14 3.29
CA ALA A 36 -11.49 -37.42 2.11
C ALA A 36 -12.14 -37.09 0.75
N LYS A 37 -13.38 -36.58 0.72
CA LYS A 37 -14.04 -36.15 -0.52
C LYS A 37 -14.86 -34.89 -0.29
N ASP A 38 -14.18 -33.79 0.00
CA ASP A 38 -14.83 -32.49 -0.09
C ASP A 38 -15.25 -32.26 -1.56
N PRO A 39 -16.55 -32.14 -1.87
CA PRO A 39 -17.00 -32.03 -3.25
C PRO A 39 -16.41 -30.78 -3.90
N GLU A 40 -15.85 -30.93 -5.11
CA GLU A 40 -15.29 -29.83 -5.89
C GLU A 40 -16.36 -28.73 -6.03
N ASN A 41 -15.97 -27.47 -5.78
CA ASN A 41 -16.90 -26.36 -5.82
C ASN A 41 -17.54 -26.28 -7.22
N PRO A 42 -18.88 -26.34 -7.35
CA PRO A 42 -19.55 -26.38 -8.65
C PRO A 42 -19.26 -25.14 -9.51
N LEU A 43 -18.84 -24.03 -8.89
CA LEU A 43 -18.42 -22.82 -9.60
C LEU A 43 -17.21 -23.07 -10.51
N PHE A 44 -16.29 -23.99 -10.19
CA PHE A 44 -15.17 -24.34 -11.09
C PHE A 44 -15.68 -24.89 -12.42
N GLY A 45 -16.72 -25.73 -12.40
CA GLY A 45 -17.33 -26.28 -13.60
C GLY A 45 -17.99 -25.21 -14.47
N ILE A 46 -18.63 -24.22 -13.83
CA ILE A 46 -19.24 -23.07 -14.53
C ILE A 46 -18.14 -22.21 -15.16
N PHE A 47 -17.09 -21.90 -14.40
CA PHE A 47 -15.97 -21.09 -14.85
C PHE A 47 -15.25 -21.70 -16.05
N ARG A 48 -14.90 -22.99 -16.00
CA ARG A 48 -14.27 -23.68 -17.14
C ARG A 48 -15.11 -23.58 -18.42
N ARG A 49 -16.44 -23.56 -18.32
CA ARG A 49 -17.34 -23.46 -19.49
C ARG A 49 -17.42 -22.05 -20.06
N ILE A 50 -17.42 -21.03 -19.21
CA ILE A 50 -17.53 -19.62 -19.66
C ILE A 50 -16.16 -19.02 -20.01
N TRP A 51 -15.07 -19.63 -19.54
CA TRP A 51 -13.71 -19.11 -19.68
C TRP A 51 -13.28 -18.75 -21.11
N PRO A 52 -13.57 -19.57 -22.15
CA PRO A 52 -13.22 -19.22 -23.52
C PRO A 52 -13.91 -17.94 -24.00
N CYS A 53 -15.17 -17.73 -23.59
CA CYS A 53 -15.92 -16.52 -23.92
C CYS A 53 -15.34 -15.30 -23.20
N MET A 54 -15.03 -15.43 -21.91
CA MET A 54 -14.41 -14.36 -21.13
C MET A 54 -13.04 -13.96 -21.69
N THR A 55 -12.22 -14.94 -22.07
CA THR A 55 -10.92 -14.71 -22.71
C THR A 55 -11.06 -13.99 -24.05
N HIS A 56 -12.03 -14.40 -24.88
CA HIS A 56 -12.31 -13.72 -26.15
C HIS A 56 -12.74 -12.26 -25.93
N ILE A 57 -13.59 -12.01 -24.92
CA ILE A 57 -14.02 -10.65 -24.59
C ILE A 57 -12.83 -9.82 -24.12
N ALA A 58 -12.02 -10.34 -23.19
CA ALA A 58 -10.84 -9.66 -22.68
C ALA A 58 -9.86 -9.29 -23.80
N GLN A 59 -9.55 -10.22 -24.71
CA GLN A 59 -8.61 -9.97 -25.82
C GLN A 59 -9.12 -8.92 -26.81
N LYS A 60 -10.42 -8.91 -27.10
CA LYS A 60 -11.00 -8.05 -28.15
C LYS A 60 -11.42 -6.68 -27.62
N PHE A 61 -11.72 -6.57 -26.33
CA PHE A 61 -12.37 -5.39 -25.77
C PHE A 61 -11.71 -4.83 -24.50
N SER A 62 -10.47 -5.21 -24.18
CA SER A 62 -9.71 -4.70 -23.01
C SER A 62 -9.37 -3.21 -23.06
N SER A 63 -9.45 -2.57 -24.23
CA SER A 63 -9.32 -1.10 -24.35
C SER A 63 -10.60 -0.35 -23.92
N TYR A 64 -11.72 -1.04 -23.78
CA TYR A 64 -12.95 -0.40 -23.32
C TYR A 64 -13.00 -0.42 -21.80
N GLU A 65 -12.78 0.74 -21.18
CA GLU A 65 -12.79 0.92 -19.72
C GLU A 65 -13.98 0.24 -19.02
N LYS A 66 -15.20 0.43 -19.54
CA LYS A 66 -16.41 -0.21 -18.97
C LYS A 66 -16.35 -1.74 -18.96
N ILE A 67 -15.69 -2.34 -19.95
CA ILE A 67 -15.52 -3.80 -20.05
C ILE A 67 -14.40 -4.23 -19.11
N THR A 68 -13.28 -3.50 -19.09
CA THR A 68 -12.15 -3.81 -18.20
C THR A 68 -12.51 -3.69 -16.72
N ASN A 69 -13.33 -2.71 -16.33
CA ASN A 69 -13.83 -2.57 -14.97
C ASN A 69 -14.64 -3.80 -14.54
N VAL A 70 -15.61 -4.23 -15.36
CA VAL A 70 -16.43 -5.41 -15.03
C VAL A 70 -15.64 -6.72 -15.10
N LEU A 71 -14.62 -6.80 -15.95
CA LEU A 71 -13.69 -7.91 -15.96
C LEU A 71 -12.86 -7.94 -14.67
N GLY A 72 -12.35 -6.81 -14.20
CA GLY A 72 -11.63 -6.71 -12.93
C GLY A 72 -12.49 -7.13 -11.73
N ASP A 73 -13.73 -6.65 -11.68
CA ASP A 73 -14.71 -7.08 -10.66
C ASP A 73 -14.92 -8.60 -10.72
N PHE A 74 -15.12 -9.16 -11.92
CA PHE A 74 -15.30 -10.59 -12.11
C PHE A 74 -14.10 -11.41 -11.65
N LEU A 75 -12.89 -11.00 -12.04
CA LEU A 75 -11.65 -11.69 -11.65
C LEU A 75 -11.47 -11.64 -10.12
N THR A 76 -11.76 -10.50 -9.50
CA THR A 76 -11.69 -10.31 -8.04
C THR A 76 -12.68 -11.23 -7.32
N ASP A 77 -13.92 -11.33 -7.81
CA ASP A 77 -14.90 -12.25 -7.21
C ASP A 77 -14.53 -13.73 -7.41
N ALA A 78 -13.92 -14.03 -8.56
CA ALA A 78 -13.55 -15.38 -8.96
C ALA A 78 -12.36 -15.91 -8.15
N VAL A 79 -11.38 -15.06 -7.80
CA VAL A 79 -10.20 -15.49 -7.03
C VAL A 79 -10.54 -15.84 -5.58
N SER A 80 -11.58 -15.24 -5.02
CA SER A 80 -12.07 -15.54 -3.66
C SER A 80 -12.85 -16.86 -3.57
N ILE A 81 -12.94 -17.64 -4.64
CA ILE A 81 -13.61 -18.96 -4.61
C ILE A 81 -12.71 -19.99 -3.96
N LYS A 82 -13.16 -20.51 -2.83
CA LYS A 82 -12.47 -21.59 -2.11
C LYS A 82 -12.68 -22.93 -2.81
N GLY A 83 -11.58 -23.59 -3.16
CA GLY A 83 -11.52 -24.96 -3.68
C GLY A 83 -10.45 -25.80 -2.98
N ASN A 84 -10.25 -27.03 -3.45
CA ASN A 84 -9.06 -27.80 -3.08
C ASN A 84 -7.81 -27.15 -3.72
N ASP A 85 -6.63 -27.38 -3.15
CA ASP A 85 -5.39 -26.69 -3.55
C ASP A 85 -5.11 -26.76 -5.06
N GLY A 86 -5.38 -27.91 -5.69
CA GLY A 86 -5.16 -28.09 -7.13
C GLY A 86 -6.12 -27.30 -8.02
N SER A 87 -7.43 -27.33 -7.72
CA SER A 87 -8.44 -26.58 -8.50
C SER A 87 -8.32 -25.08 -8.29
N ALA A 88 -8.05 -24.66 -7.05
CA ALA A 88 -7.82 -23.26 -6.71
C ALA A 88 -6.59 -22.69 -7.43
N MET A 89 -5.48 -23.45 -7.48
CA MET A 89 -4.27 -23.02 -8.18
C MET A 89 -4.47 -22.95 -9.70
N SER A 90 -5.14 -23.94 -10.29
CA SER A 90 -5.49 -23.91 -11.72
C SER A 90 -6.35 -22.70 -12.08
N LEU A 91 -7.34 -22.36 -11.23
CA LEU A 91 -8.17 -21.19 -11.44
C LEU A 91 -7.36 -19.90 -11.27
N LEU A 92 -6.55 -19.79 -10.22
CA LEU A 92 -5.68 -18.62 -10.00
C LEU A 92 -4.79 -18.36 -11.21
N LYS A 93 -4.21 -19.41 -11.79
CA LYS A 93 -3.38 -19.32 -13.00
C LYS A 93 -4.15 -18.75 -14.18
N GLU A 94 -5.31 -19.32 -14.48
CA GLU A 94 -6.18 -18.84 -15.57
C GLU A 94 -6.57 -17.37 -15.36
N LEU A 95 -7.08 -17.02 -14.17
CA LEU A 95 -7.45 -15.65 -13.81
C LEU A 95 -6.28 -14.67 -13.97
N SER A 96 -5.10 -15.08 -13.51
CA SER A 96 -3.89 -14.27 -13.56
C SER A 96 -3.40 -14.08 -14.99
N ASP A 97 -3.42 -15.11 -15.82
CA ASP A 97 -3.05 -15.00 -17.23
C ASP A 97 -3.97 -14.01 -17.97
N MET A 98 -5.28 -14.00 -17.68
CA MET A 98 -6.19 -13.00 -18.23
C MET A 98 -5.84 -11.59 -17.75
N SER A 99 -5.63 -11.41 -16.45
CA SER A 99 -5.27 -10.11 -15.88
C SER A 99 -3.95 -9.57 -16.44
N ILE A 100 -2.95 -10.44 -16.57
CA ILE A 100 -1.65 -10.14 -17.16
C ILE A 100 -1.80 -9.72 -18.62
N ASN A 101 -2.62 -10.41 -19.41
CA ASN A 101 -2.86 -10.03 -20.78
C ASN A 101 -3.53 -8.65 -20.88
N ILE A 102 -4.51 -8.36 -20.03
CA ILE A 102 -5.18 -7.04 -19.99
C ILE A 102 -4.19 -5.95 -19.58
N MET A 103 -3.42 -6.14 -18.50
CA MET A 103 -2.40 -5.19 -18.06
C MET A 103 -1.31 -4.97 -19.13
N GLY A 104 -0.90 -6.03 -19.82
CA GLY A 104 0.08 -5.94 -20.90
C GLY A 104 -0.43 -5.14 -22.09
N ILE A 105 -1.71 -5.28 -22.45
CA ILE A 105 -2.34 -4.45 -23.50
C ILE A 105 -2.44 -2.99 -23.03
N ALA A 106 -2.91 -2.77 -21.79
CA ALA A 106 -3.09 -1.43 -21.21
C ALA A 106 -1.77 -0.69 -21.00
N ALA A 107 -0.68 -1.38 -20.66
CA ALA A 107 0.66 -0.78 -20.49
C ALA A 107 1.29 -0.35 -21.83
N ASN A 108 0.93 -1.03 -22.93
CA ASN A 108 1.35 -0.67 -24.28
C ASN A 108 0.44 0.39 -24.91
N GLY A 109 -0.81 0.46 -24.47
CA GLY A 109 -1.72 1.57 -24.77
C GLY A 109 -1.46 2.77 -23.88
N ASP A 110 -1.86 3.96 -24.30
CA ASP A 110 -1.81 5.14 -23.42
C ASP A 110 -2.90 5.14 -22.33
N GLU A 111 -3.60 4.02 -22.13
CA GLU A 111 -4.82 3.85 -21.32
C GLU A 111 -4.54 3.23 -19.94
N VAL A 112 -3.88 3.99 -19.07
CA VAL A 112 -3.51 3.53 -17.71
C VAL A 112 -4.74 3.26 -16.82
N SER A 113 -5.91 3.84 -17.12
CA SER A 113 -7.16 3.60 -16.39
C SER A 113 -7.61 2.12 -16.45
N ALA A 114 -7.31 1.40 -17.53
CA ALA A 114 -7.61 -0.02 -17.66
C ALA A 114 -6.77 -0.90 -16.73
N VAL A 115 -5.69 -0.38 -16.14
CA VAL A 115 -4.83 -1.10 -15.18
C VAL A 115 -5.47 -1.13 -13.79
N VAL A 116 -6.25 -0.13 -13.41
CA VAL A 116 -6.82 0.01 -12.05
C VAL A 116 -7.61 -1.23 -11.59
N PRO A 117 -8.56 -1.78 -12.38
CA PRO A 117 -9.31 -2.96 -11.96
C PRO A 117 -8.44 -4.21 -11.85
N MET A 118 -7.37 -4.28 -12.65
CA MET A 118 -6.42 -5.40 -12.60
C MET A 118 -5.54 -5.33 -11.36
N LEU A 119 -5.16 -4.13 -10.90
CA LEU A 119 -4.49 -3.94 -9.61
C LEU A 119 -5.41 -4.35 -8.45
N GLY A 120 -6.70 -4.08 -8.55
CA GLY A 120 -7.70 -4.54 -7.58
C GLY A 120 -7.73 -6.07 -7.46
N PHE A 121 -7.76 -6.76 -8.60
CA PHE A 121 -7.64 -8.23 -8.66
C PHE A 121 -6.29 -8.73 -8.11
N ALA A 122 -5.16 -8.13 -8.54
CA ALA A 122 -3.84 -8.52 -8.08
C ALA A 122 -3.71 -8.38 -6.56
N ARG A 123 -4.29 -7.32 -5.98
CA ARG A 123 -4.33 -7.09 -4.54
C ARG A 123 -5.06 -8.23 -3.82
N GLU A 124 -6.23 -8.63 -4.32
CA GLU A 124 -7.01 -9.74 -3.76
C GLU A 124 -6.26 -11.08 -3.89
N ALA A 125 -5.62 -11.32 -5.03
CA ALA A 125 -4.79 -12.51 -5.24
C ALA A 125 -3.61 -12.58 -4.27
N VAL A 126 -2.93 -11.45 -4.01
CA VAL A 126 -1.87 -11.36 -3.00
C VAL A 126 -2.42 -11.54 -1.59
N ASP A 127 -3.61 -11.00 -1.28
CA ASP A 127 -4.20 -11.17 0.06
C ASP A 127 -4.44 -12.66 0.38
N LEU A 128 -4.94 -13.40 -0.60
CA LEU A 128 -5.28 -14.81 -0.46
C LEU A 128 -4.05 -15.73 -0.56
N TYR A 129 -3.15 -15.50 -1.52
CA TYR A 129 -2.08 -16.44 -1.88
C TYR A 129 -0.66 -15.92 -1.63
N GLY A 130 -0.49 -14.66 -1.25
CA GLY A 130 0.82 -14.04 -1.03
C GLY A 130 1.66 -14.78 0.01
N HIS A 131 1.03 -15.29 1.07
CA HIS A 131 1.73 -16.05 2.11
C HIS A 131 2.36 -17.36 1.58
N LEU A 132 1.74 -18.02 0.59
CA LEU A 132 2.32 -19.21 -0.05
C LEU A 132 3.56 -18.86 -0.87
N ALA A 133 3.49 -17.74 -1.57
CA ALA A 133 4.61 -17.21 -2.34
C ALA A 133 5.77 -16.79 -1.42
N ASP A 134 5.46 -16.16 -0.28
CA ASP A 134 6.45 -15.74 0.71
C ASP A 134 7.11 -16.91 1.43
N ASN A 135 6.35 -17.99 1.68
CA ASN A 135 6.88 -19.23 2.24
C ASN A 135 7.87 -19.90 1.27
N ASP A 136 7.56 -19.95 -0.04
CA ASP A 136 8.49 -20.50 -1.05
C ASP A 136 9.83 -19.75 -1.07
N VAL A 137 9.79 -18.42 -0.94
CA VAL A 137 10.99 -17.58 -0.85
C VAL A 137 11.76 -17.84 0.44
N ALA A 138 11.07 -17.94 1.57
CA ALA A 138 11.69 -18.18 2.88
C ALA A 138 12.34 -19.58 2.93
N ASP A 139 11.65 -20.62 2.47
CA ASP A 139 12.16 -22.00 2.44
C ASP A 139 13.43 -22.10 1.60
N LYS A 140 13.45 -21.46 0.42
CA LYS A 140 14.64 -21.37 -0.42
C LYS A 140 15.79 -20.65 0.27
N ALA A 141 15.52 -19.53 0.95
CA ALA A 141 16.55 -18.79 1.68
C ALA A 141 17.12 -19.59 2.87
N SER A 142 16.31 -20.45 3.48
CA SER A 142 16.72 -21.36 4.56
C SER A 142 17.37 -22.67 4.06
N GLY A 143 17.49 -22.86 2.74
CA GLY A 143 18.03 -24.10 2.14
C GLY A 143 17.12 -25.32 2.28
N ILE A 144 15.83 -25.12 2.59
CA ILE A 144 14.85 -26.18 2.73
C ILE A 144 14.31 -26.54 1.34
N VAL A 145 14.53 -27.78 0.90
CA VAL A 145 14.08 -28.30 -0.42
C VAL A 145 12.62 -28.80 -0.35
N SER A 146 11.81 -28.27 0.55
CA SER A 146 10.41 -28.70 0.80
C SER A 146 9.38 -27.84 0.06
N THR A 147 9.77 -27.19 -1.04
CA THR A 147 8.81 -26.40 -1.81
C THR A 147 7.84 -27.35 -2.52
N THR A 148 6.57 -27.30 -2.11
CA THR A 148 5.53 -28.00 -2.85
C THR A 148 5.40 -27.39 -4.25
N PRO A 149 5.03 -28.16 -5.29
CA PRO A 149 4.78 -27.60 -6.62
C PRO A 149 3.81 -26.41 -6.58
N THR A 150 2.80 -26.49 -5.70
CA THR A 150 1.78 -25.46 -5.49
C THR A 150 2.34 -24.13 -4.98
N THR A 151 3.27 -24.14 -4.00
CA THR A 151 3.86 -22.90 -3.47
C THR A 151 4.78 -22.22 -4.48
N SER A 152 5.53 -23.00 -5.26
CA SER A 152 6.39 -22.47 -6.33
C SER A 152 5.56 -21.87 -7.48
N GLU A 153 4.45 -22.51 -7.85
CA GLU A 153 3.52 -21.98 -8.87
C GLU A 153 2.83 -20.70 -8.38
N ALA A 154 2.34 -20.68 -7.13
CA ALA A 154 1.79 -19.48 -6.51
C ALA A 154 2.79 -18.32 -6.55
N ARG A 155 4.06 -18.58 -6.19
CA ARG A 155 5.12 -17.57 -6.24
C ARG A 155 5.29 -16.97 -7.63
N GLN A 156 5.40 -17.81 -8.66
CA GLN A 156 5.58 -17.33 -10.04
C GLN A 156 4.41 -16.47 -10.52
N ILE A 157 3.17 -16.86 -10.18
CA ILE A 157 1.97 -16.11 -10.53
C ILE A 157 1.96 -14.74 -9.84
N ILE A 158 2.17 -14.72 -8.52
CA ILE A 158 2.15 -13.50 -7.72
C ILE A 158 3.29 -12.56 -8.12
N GLU A 159 4.51 -13.08 -8.30
CA GLU A 159 5.66 -12.32 -8.79
C GLU A 159 5.36 -11.62 -10.12
N ARG A 160 4.74 -12.34 -11.06
CA ARG A 160 4.38 -11.81 -12.39
C ARG A 160 3.28 -10.75 -12.32
N LEU A 161 2.26 -10.95 -11.46
CA LEU A 161 1.20 -9.97 -11.25
C LEU A 161 1.74 -8.66 -10.67
N ILE A 162 2.56 -8.74 -9.61
CA ILE A 162 3.15 -7.56 -8.98
C ILE A 162 4.07 -6.83 -9.96
N SER A 163 4.98 -7.57 -10.60
CA SER A 163 5.96 -6.99 -11.50
C SER A 163 5.29 -6.27 -12.67
N LEU A 164 4.28 -6.89 -13.30
CA LEU A 164 3.58 -6.26 -14.42
C LEU A 164 2.71 -5.09 -13.99
N GLY A 165 2.03 -5.20 -12.85
CA GLY A 165 1.23 -4.10 -12.29
C GLY A 165 2.08 -2.86 -12.01
N VAL A 166 3.29 -3.06 -11.48
CA VAL A 166 4.23 -1.94 -11.27
C VAL A 166 4.84 -1.45 -12.57
N SER A 167 5.29 -2.34 -13.46
CA SER A 167 5.87 -1.94 -14.75
C SER A 167 4.89 -1.11 -15.59
N ALA A 168 3.59 -1.43 -15.54
CA ALA A 168 2.54 -0.64 -16.21
C ALA A 168 2.46 0.81 -15.69
N LEU A 169 2.94 1.07 -14.46
CA LEU A 169 2.91 2.38 -13.81
C LEU A 169 4.28 3.02 -13.66
N GLN A 170 5.33 2.40 -14.21
CA GLN A 170 6.70 2.83 -14.00
C GLN A 170 6.95 4.29 -14.40
N PHE A 171 6.34 4.74 -15.50
CA PHE A 171 6.44 6.13 -15.92
C PHE A 171 5.85 7.10 -14.86
N SER A 172 4.70 6.76 -14.31
CA SER A 172 4.04 7.55 -13.24
C SER A 172 4.88 7.56 -11.96
N ILE A 173 5.51 6.43 -11.60
CA ILE A 173 6.42 6.31 -10.46
C ILE A 173 7.64 7.23 -10.63
N ILE A 174 8.32 7.15 -11.78
CA ILE A 174 9.51 7.97 -12.06
C ILE A 174 9.14 9.46 -12.06
N LYS A 175 8.01 9.82 -12.66
CA LYS A 175 7.52 11.20 -12.67
C LYS A 175 7.24 11.71 -11.26
N ALA A 176 6.53 10.93 -10.43
CA ALA A 176 6.21 11.29 -9.05
C ALA A 176 7.48 11.46 -8.19
N ASN A 177 8.44 10.55 -8.33
CA ASN A 177 9.72 10.62 -7.61
C ASN A 177 10.52 11.88 -8.01
N ASN A 178 10.55 12.22 -9.31
CA ASN A 178 11.26 13.43 -9.77
C ASN A 178 10.55 14.72 -9.31
N ALA A 179 9.21 14.76 -9.34
CA ALA A 179 8.45 15.91 -8.86
C ALA A 179 8.68 16.18 -7.36
N GLY A 180 8.75 15.13 -6.53
CA GLY A 180 9.08 15.26 -5.11
C GLY A 180 10.46 15.85 -4.86
N LYS A 181 11.47 15.45 -5.66
CA LYS A 181 12.84 15.95 -5.56
C LYS A 181 12.97 17.44 -5.94
N GLU A 182 12.15 17.92 -6.87
CA GLU A 182 12.13 19.33 -7.27
C GLU A 182 11.46 20.23 -6.22
N GLN A 183 10.45 19.73 -5.50
CA GLN A 183 9.81 20.49 -4.43
C GLN A 183 10.69 20.65 -3.17
N GLY A 184 11.61 19.70 -2.90
CA GLY A 184 12.55 19.77 -1.79
C GLY A 184 13.74 20.73 -1.99
N ARG A 185 14.03 21.15 -3.23
CA ARG A 185 15.02 22.17 -3.55
C ARG A 185 14.29 23.48 -3.79
N GLY A 186 14.05 24.25 -2.72
CA GLY A 186 13.29 25.50 -2.75
C GLY A 186 13.46 26.28 -4.06
N GLN A 187 12.37 26.42 -4.82
CA GLN A 187 12.37 27.17 -6.06
C GLN A 187 12.73 28.64 -5.75
N GLU A 188 13.81 29.13 -6.35
CA GLU A 188 13.99 30.58 -6.49
C GLU A 188 12.86 31.14 -7.37
N PRO A 189 12.39 32.37 -7.13
CA PRO A 189 11.31 32.96 -7.91
C PRO A 189 11.82 33.25 -9.32
N VAL A 190 11.60 32.32 -10.25
CA VAL A 190 11.87 32.53 -11.66
C VAL A 190 10.71 33.32 -12.26
N GLU A 191 11.02 34.53 -12.70
CA GLU A 191 10.10 35.41 -13.42
C GLU A 191 9.51 34.72 -14.65
N THR A 192 8.20 34.86 -14.78
CA THR A 192 7.32 34.28 -15.81
C THR A 192 7.75 34.59 -17.23
N GLY A 193 8.18 33.56 -17.97
CA GLY A 193 8.02 33.45 -19.42
C GLY A 193 6.76 32.64 -19.77
N PRO A 194 6.18 32.79 -20.98
CA PRO A 194 4.93 32.11 -21.32
C PRO A 194 5.14 30.60 -21.35
N GLU A 195 4.60 29.91 -20.35
CA GLU A 195 4.59 28.46 -20.25
C GLU A 195 3.95 27.86 -21.51
N GLN A 196 4.74 27.17 -22.32
CA GLN A 196 4.22 26.12 -23.18
C GLN A 196 3.70 25.01 -22.27
N LYS A 197 2.40 25.09 -21.93
CA LYS A 197 1.65 24.02 -21.29
C LYS A 197 1.54 22.86 -22.27
N THR A 198 2.58 22.06 -22.38
CA THR A 198 2.43 20.65 -22.74
C THR A 198 1.79 20.00 -21.53
N GLN A 199 0.47 20.13 -21.41
CA GLN A 199 -0.36 19.47 -20.40
C GLN A 199 -0.28 17.95 -20.66
N VAL A 200 0.81 17.33 -20.22
CA VAL A 200 0.87 15.88 -20.03
C VAL A 200 0.11 15.61 -18.75
N GLN A 201 -1.21 15.51 -18.87
CA GLN A 201 -2.13 15.11 -17.79
C GLN A 201 -1.53 13.91 -17.06
N ASN A 202 -1.49 13.98 -15.72
CA ASN A 202 -1.12 12.83 -14.89
C ASN A 202 -2.00 11.65 -15.32
N LYS A 203 -1.38 10.63 -15.92
CA LYS A 203 -2.09 9.41 -16.31
C LYS A 203 -2.50 8.69 -15.01
N SER A 204 -3.79 8.87 -14.69
CA SER A 204 -4.61 8.30 -13.60
C SER A 204 -4.00 8.26 -12.18
N PRO A 205 -4.23 9.27 -11.33
CA PRO A 205 -3.97 9.17 -9.88
C PRO A 205 -4.57 7.91 -9.24
N ASP A 206 -5.72 7.45 -9.73
CA ASP A 206 -6.38 6.21 -9.31
C ASP A 206 -5.48 4.99 -9.43
N ALA A 207 -4.67 4.90 -10.49
CA ALA A 207 -3.77 3.76 -10.68
C ALA A 207 -2.58 3.80 -9.72
N LEU A 208 -2.06 5.00 -9.43
CA LEU A 208 -1.00 5.17 -8.44
C LEU A 208 -1.52 4.84 -7.02
N SER A 209 -2.75 5.25 -6.70
CA SER A 209 -3.41 4.88 -5.45
C SER A 209 -3.68 3.37 -5.35
N GLY A 210 -4.17 2.76 -6.43
CA GLY A 210 -4.36 1.33 -6.56
C GLY A 210 -3.06 0.53 -6.41
N MET A 211 -1.94 1.06 -6.90
CA MET A 211 -0.61 0.48 -6.73
C MET A 211 -0.16 0.50 -5.27
N PHE A 212 -0.27 1.64 -4.56
CA PHE A 212 0.07 1.67 -3.13
C PHE A 212 -0.83 0.76 -2.31
N SER A 213 -2.10 0.60 -2.71
CA SER A 213 -3.02 -0.36 -2.10
C SER A 213 -2.56 -1.81 -2.31
N LEU A 214 -2.11 -2.17 -3.52
CA LEU A 214 -1.50 -3.48 -3.79
C LEU A 214 -0.23 -3.68 -2.97
N LEU A 215 0.70 -2.72 -3.01
CA LEU A 215 1.97 -2.80 -2.29
C LEU A 215 1.79 -2.90 -0.77
N THR A 216 0.76 -2.25 -0.21
CA THR A 216 0.37 -2.39 1.20
C THR A 216 0.06 -3.84 1.54
N VAL A 217 -0.76 -4.52 0.74
CA VAL A 217 -1.08 -5.94 0.94
C VAL A 217 0.15 -6.81 0.72
N CYS A 218 1.02 -6.49 -0.24
CA CYS A 218 2.29 -7.18 -0.43
C CYS A 218 3.18 -7.11 0.82
N VAL A 219 3.28 -5.94 1.49
CA VAL A 219 4.03 -5.79 2.75
C VAL A 219 3.42 -6.67 3.86
N GLN A 220 2.10 -6.81 3.90
CA GLN A 220 1.41 -7.59 4.93
C GLN A 220 1.47 -9.10 4.70
N ARG A 221 1.49 -9.55 3.43
CA ARG A 221 1.28 -10.96 3.07
C ARG A 221 2.49 -11.63 2.46
N CYS A 222 3.35 -10.87 1.79
CA CYS A 222 4.52 -11.38 1.09
C CYS A 222 5.70 -10.39 1.07
N SER A 223 6.08 -9.90 2.26
CA SER A 223 7.13 -8.89 2.40
C SER A 223 8.50 -9.36 1.93
N LEU A 224 8.84 -10.63 2.13
CA LEU A 224 10.12 -11.19 1.68
C LEU A 224 10.17 -11.28 0.16
N LEU A 225 9.08 -11.71 -0.48
CA LEU A 225 8.97 -11.68 -1.94
C LEU A 225 9.12 -10.25 -2.46
N LEU A 226 8.34 -9.30 -1.94
CA LEU A 226 8.33 -7.90 -2.40
C LEU A 226 9.72 -7.27 -2.38
N ILE A 227 10.51 -7.53 -1.32
CA ILE A 227 11.86 -6.99 -1.16
C ILE A 227 12.85 -7.56 -2.19
N GLN A 228 12.62 -8.79 -2.66
CA GLN A 228 13.48 -9.43 -3.66
C GLN A 228 13.11 -9.07 -5.10
N LEU A 229 11.95 -8.43 -5.32
CA LEU A 229 11.54 -8.05 -6.67
C LEU A 229 12.43 -6.92 -7.23
N PRO A 230 12.91 -7.06 -8.47
CA PRO A 230 13.66 -6.00 -9.14
C PRO A 230 12.73 -4.84 -9.49
N ALA A 231 13.22 -3.60 -9.42
CA ALA A 231 12.45 -2.44 -9.86
C ALA A 231 12.18 -2.45 -11.38
N ASN A 232 13.07 -3.07 -12.16
CA ASN A 232 12.96 -3.23 -13.60
C ASN A 232 13.21 -4.68 -14.02
N PRO A 233 12.16 -5.47 -14.31
CA PRO A 233 12.34 -6.81 -14.83
C PRO A 233 13.05 -6.73 -16.21
N GLY A 234 14.26 -7.27 -16.29
CA GLY A 234 15.07 -7.34 -17.52
C GLY A 234 16.18 -6.31 -17.67
N ASN A 235 16.40 -5.44 -16.68
CA ASN A 235 17.53 -4.50 -16.67
C ASN A 235 18.44 -4.84 -15.47
N ASP A 236 19.29 -5.85 -15.62
CA ASP A 236 20.19 -6.45 -14.60
C ASP A 236 21.30 -5.51 -14.09
N ARG A 237 21.19 -4.20 -14.31
CA ARG A 237 22.07 -3.25 -13.63
C ARG A 237 21.72 -3.29 -12.14
N GLU A 238 22.75 -3.14 -11.30
CA GLU A 238 22.71 -3.02 -9.83
C GLU A 238 21.82 -1.84 -9.38
N GLY A 239 20.53 -1.92 -9.70
CA GLY A 239 19.52 -0.92 -9.44
C GLY A 239 18.87 -1.19 -8.10
N GLU A 240 18.33 -0.13 -7.53
CA GLU A 240 17.54 -0.19 -6.31
C GLU A 240 16.35 -1.17 -6.50
N GLY A 241 16.09 -1.99 -5.48
CA GLY A 241 14.98 -2.94 -5.51
C GLY A 241 13.62 -2.23 -5.60
N LEU A 242 12.61 -2.95 -6.11
CA LEU A 242 11.25 -2.42 -6.27
C LEU A 242 10.71 -1.81 -4.97
N PHE A 243 10.99 -2.49 -3.85
CA PHE A 243 10.57 -2.06 -2.53
C PHE A 243 11.11 -0.66 -2.18
N THR A 244 12.42 -0.43 -2.32
CA THR A 244 13.05 0.85 -1.99
C THR A 244 12.52 1.98 -2.87
N LEU A 245 12.42 1.74 -4.19
CA LEU A 245 11.84 2.70 -5.12
C LEU A 245 10.39 3.06 -4.76
N SER A 246 9.61 2.07 -4.34
CA SER A 246 8.22 2.27 -3.92
C SER A 246 8.10 3.14 -2.67
N VAL A 247 9.00 2.94 -1.69
CA VAL A 247 9.06 3.74 -0.45
C VAL A 247 9.43 5.20 -0.76
N GLU A 248 10.43 5.43 -1.61
CA GLU A 248 10.82 6.78 -2.05
C GLU A 248 9.72 7.48 -2.84
N THR A 249 9.02 6.74 -3.70
CA THR A 249 7.89 7.26 -4.46
C THR A 249 6.73 7.61 -3.54
N ALA A 250 6.43 6.76 -2.55
CA ALA A 250 5.37 7.04 -1.57
C ALA A 250 5.67 8.30 -0.75
N ALA A 251 6.93 8.50 -0.33
CA ALA A 251 7.36 9.71 0.36
C ALA A 251 7.18 10.97 -0.51
N SER A 252 7.50 10.88 -1.80
CA SER A 252 7.29 11.98 -2.75
C SER A 252 5.81 12.30 -2.97
N CYS A 253 4.94 11.29 -2.88
CA CYS A 253 3.49 11.43 -3.07
C CYS A 253 2.74 12.01 -1.86
N LEU A 254 3.42 12.33 -0.75
CA LEU A 254 2.77 12.94 0.42
C LEU A 254 2.17 14.32 0.11
N HIS A 255 2.77 15.05 -0.84
CA HIS A 255 2.33 16.38 -1.28
C HIS A 255 1.46 16.36 -2.54
N GLU A 256 1.04 15.17 -2.99
CA GLU A 256 0.20 15.07 -4.17
C GLU A 256 -1.17 15.71 -3.89
N LYS A 257 -1.71 16.43 -4.87
CA LYS A 257 -2.99 17.13 -4.73
C LYS A 257 -4.18 16.17 -4.61
N GLU A 258 -4.02 14.99 -5.19
CA GLU A 258 -5.03 13.94 -5.21
C GLU A 258 -5.03 13.20 -3.87
N VAL A 259 -6.08 13.45 -3.07
CA VAL A 259 -6.25 12.94 -1.70
C VAL A 259 -6.05 11.43 -1.62
N ASP A 260 -6.58 10.68 -2.57
CA ASP A 260 -6.50 9.21 -2.57
C ASP A 260 -5.06 8.70 -2.77
N VAL A 261 -4.24 9.43 -3.53
CA VAL A 261 -2.82 9.08 -3.73
C VAL A 261 -2.03 9.35 -2.45
N ALA A 262 -2.18 10.55 -1.87
CA ALA A 262 -1.51 10.89 -0.62
C ALA A 262 -1.94 9.96 0.53
N ARG A 263 -3.24 9.63 0.61
CA ARG A 263 -3.77 8.72 1.63
C ARG A 263 -3.22 7.31 1.47
N SER A 264 -3.26 6.75 0.27
CA SER A 264 -2.77 5.39 0.01
C SER A 264 -1.25 5.28 0.19
N SER A 265 -0.48 6.31 -0.19
CA SER A 265 0.97 6.37 0.05
C SER A 265 1.30 6.41 1.56
N MET A 266 0.55 7.19 2.35
CA MET A 266 0.68 7.22 3.80
C MET A 266 0.35 5.85 4.43
N ILE A 267 -0.74 5.20 4.01
CA ILE A 267 -1.09 3.85 4.50
C ILE A 267 0.02 2.85 4.18
N PHE A 268 0.59 2.92 2.97
CA PHE A 268 1.72 2.08 2.58
C PHE A 268 2.96 2.33 3.45
N LEU A 269 3.38 3.60 3.62
CA LEU A 269 4.52 3.97 4.47
C LEU A 269 4.32 3.53 5.92
N LYS A 270 3.11 3.72 6.47
CA LYS A 270 2.75 3.23 7.81
C LYS A 270 2.96 1.72 7.90
N THR A 271 2.46 0.98 6.93
CA THR A 271 2.53 -0.50 6.90
C THR A 271 3.99 -0.97 6.82
N VAL A 272 4.85 -0.26 6.07
CA VAL A 272 6.30 -0.52 6.03
C VAL A 272 6.95 -0.32 7.40
N VAL A 273 6.60 0.76 8.11
CA VAL A 273 7.13 1.03 9.45
C VAL A 273 6.62 -0.01 10.46
N GLU A 274 5.33 -0.38 10.37
CA GLU A 274 4.74 -1.40 11.24
C GLU A 274 5.35 -2.79 11.01
N LEU A 275 5.72 -3.13 9.77
CA LEU A 275 6.47 -4.36 9.47
C LEU A 275 7.81 -4.40 10.23
N LYS A 276 8.53 -3.28 10.30
CA LYS A 276 9.76 -3.21 11.10
C LYS A 276 9.46 -3.44 12.59
N ILE A 277 8.41 -2.81 13.12
CA ILE A 277 8.02 -2.93 14.53
C ILE A 277 7.68 -4.41 14.84
N SER A 278 6.87 -5.06 14.01
CA SER A 278 6.47 -6.45 14.23
C SER A 278 7.67 -7.40 14.18
N LEU A 279 8.56 -7.25 13.19
CA LEU A 279 9.76 -8.08 13.07
C LEU A 279 10.75 -7.86 14.22
N SER A 280 10.81 -6.64 14.76
CA SER A 280 11.66 -6.32 15.92
C SER A 280 11.15 -7.00 17.19
N LEU A 281 9.83 -7.08 17.39
CA LEU A 281 9.21 -7.76 18.52
C LEU A 281 9.37 -9.30 18.43
N ASP A 282 9.29 -9.85 17.22
CA ASP A 282 9.40 -11.31 17.00
C ASP A 282 10.85 -11.83 17.05
N SER A 283 11.84 -10.95 16.84
CA SER A 283 13.26 -11.33 16.78
C SER A 283 13.85 -11.81 18.12
N THR A 284 13.13 -11.67 19.24
CA THR A 284 13.53 -12.22 20.54
C THR A 284 13.36 -13.74 20.65
N ALA A 285 12.73 -14.39 19.67
CA ALA A 285 12.64 -15.85 19.58
C ALA A 285 13.85 -16.41 18.81
N GLU A 286 14.88 -16.87 19.53
CA GLU A 286 16.22 -17.20 19.02
C GLU A 286 16.30 -18.36 17.99
N SER A 287 15.20 -19.02 17.62
CA SER A 287 15.25 -20.09 16.61
C SER A 287 13.91 -20.32 15.92
N GLY A 288 13.83 -20.00 14.62
CA GLY A 288 12.66 -20.27 13.78
C GLY A 288 12.73 -19.60 12.41
N SER A 289 11.83 -20.00 11.50
CA SER A 289 11.66 -19.40 10.17
C SER A 289 11.45 -17.87 10.23
N ASN A 290 10.79 -17.39 11.28
CA ASN A 290 10.59 -15.96 11.53
C ASN A 290 11.89 -15.19 11.79
N ALA A 291 12.89 -15.81 12.44
CA ALA A 291 14.19 -15.18 12.65
C ALA A 291 14.96 -15.02 11.33
N THR A 292 14.88 -16.01 10.43
CA THR A 292 15.45 -15.90 9.08
C THR A 292 14.76 -14.78 8.29
N ARG A 293 13.42 -14.71 8.33
CA ARG A 293 12.66 -13.62 7.71
C ARG A 293 13.08 -12.25 8.23
N ALA A 294 13.13 -12.07 9.55
CA ALA A 294 13.55 -10.81 10.17
C ALA A 294 14.97 -10.42 9.72
N ARG A 295 15.90 -11.38 9.70
CA ARG A 295 17.29 -11.13 9.28
C ARG A 295 17.42 -10.67 7.82
N LEU A 296 16.53 -11.12 6.92
CA LEU A 296 16.54 -10.73 5.51
C LEU A 296 15.79 -9.41 5.27
N ILE A 297 14.68 -9.19 5.97
CA ILE A 297 13.77 -8.05 5.74
C ILE A 297 14.27 -6.78 6.43
N VAL A 298 14.65 -6.87 7.72
CA VAL A 298 14.94 -5.69 8.56
C VAL A 298 16.01 -4.79 7.95
N PRO A 299 17.16 -5.29 7.44
CA PRO A 299 18.18 -4.41 6.86
C PRO A 299 17.69 -3.60 5.65
N VAL A 300 16.82 -4.19 4.81
CA VAL A 300 16.29 -3.52 3.62
C VAL A 300 15.24 -2.49 4.02
N VAL A 301 14.34 -2.85 4.95
CA VAL A 301 13.33 -1.92 5.48
C VAL A 301 14.01 -0.75 6.19
N ASP A 302 15.04 -1.01 7.00
CA ASP A 302 15.83 0.03 7.64
C ASP A 302 16.47 0.97 6.62
N SER A 303 17.15 0.41 5.61
CA SER A 303 17.77 1.23 4.57
C SER A 303 16.74 2.11 3.84
N ALA A 304 15.58 1.56 3.46
CA ALA A 304 14.53 2.30 2.77
C ALA A 304 13.94 3.41 3.65
N ILE A 305 13.62 3.12 4.93
CA ILE A 305 13.12 4.12 5.87
C ILE A 305 14.16 5.23 6.09
N GLN A 306 15.43 4.88 6.26
CA GLN A 306 16.49 5.85 6.51
C GLN A 306 16.67 6.88 5.38
N ARG A 307 16.37 6.49 4.13
CA ARG A 307 16.43 7.38 2.96
C ARG A 307 15.33 8.42 2.95
N VAL A 308 14.12 8.05 3.37
CA VAL A 308 12.94 8.91 3.28
C VAL A 308 12.54 9.57 4.60
N LYS A 309 13.08 9.10 5.74
CA LYS A 309 12.60 9.49 7.08
C LYS A 309 12.54 10.99 7.27
N ASN A 310 13.56 11.74 6.85
CA ASN A 310 13.62 13.18 7.07
C ASN A 310 12.52 13.86 6.28
N ASP A 311 12.43 13.58 4.98
CA ASP A 311 11.45 14.18 4.08
C ASP A 311 10.03 13.84 4.52
N VAL A 312 9.75 12.58 4.86
CA VAL A 312 8.46 12.14 5.39
C VAL A 312 8.14 12.87 6.69
N PHE A 313 9.06 12.90 7.65
CA PHE A 313 8.83 13.52 8.96
C PHE A 313 8.52 15.02 8.85
N MET A 314 9.32 15.74 8.08
CA MET A 314 9.11 17.18 7.82
C MET A 314 7.78 17.40 7.10
N SER A 315 7.47 16.59 6.09
CA SER A 315 6.24 16.69 5.31
C SER A 315 4.98 16.44 6.15
N LEU A 316 5.01 15.47 7.06
CA LEU A 316 3.86 15.14 7.91
C LEU A 316 3.55 16.26 8.91
N ILE A 317 4.57 16.86 9.52
CA ILE A 317 4.41 17.99 10.45
C ILE A 317 3.98 19.25 9.70
N SER A 318 4.64 19.55 8.59
CA SER A 318 4.25 20.64 7.68
C SER A 318 2.81 20.51 7.19
N GLY A 319 2.41 19.29 6.80
CA GLY A 319 1.06 18.93 6.41
C GLY A 319 0.01 19.29 7.46
N ALA A 320 0.30 18.94 8.72
CA ALA A 320 -0.55 19.29 9.86
C ALA A 320 -0.60 20.81 10.14
N CYS A 321 0.38 21.58 9.67
CA CYS A 321 0.38 23.05 9.73
C CYS A 321 -0.44 23.70 8.59
N GLY A 322 -1.38 22.97 8.00
CA GLY A 322 -2.33 23.49 7.01
C GLY A 322 -1.96 23.21 5.55
N ALA A 323 -0.83 22.55 5.26
CA ALA A 323 -0.46 22.19 3.89
C ALA A 323 -1.26 21.01 3.34
N PHE A 324 -1.77 20.13 4.20
CA PHE A 324 -2.59 18.99 3.79
C PHE A 324 -4.09 19.30 3.76
N PRO A 325 -4.85 18.61 2.89
CA PRO A 325 -6.29 18.53 3.03
C PRO A 325 -6.65 17.79 4.34
N ARG A 326 -7.80 18.13 4.94
CA ARG A 326 -8.19 17.60 6.25
C ARG A 326 -8.29 16.07 6.25
N GLU A 327 -8.70 15.49 5.13
CA GLU A 327 -8.96 14.06 4.92
C GLU A 327 -7.72 13.18 5.08
N VAL A 328 -6.51 13.73 4.94
CA VAL A 328 -5.25 12.97 5.08
C VAL A 328 -4.56 13.16 6.42
N LEU A 329 -5.09 14.01 7.32
CA LEU A 329 -4.49 14.26 8.63
C LEU A 329 -4.42 13.00 9.50
N ASP A 330 -5.46 12.19 9.51
CA ASP A 330 -5.51 10.94 10.29
C ASP A 330 -4.44 9.93 9.81
N PRO A 331 -4.35 9.60 8.50
CA PRO A 331 -3.23 8.85 7.95
C PRO A 331 -1.87 9.47 8.28
N ALA A 332 -1.73 10.80 8.15
CA ALA A 332 -0.47 11.50 8.39
C ALA A 332 0.01 11.36 9.85
N ALA A 333 -0.89 11.63 10.80
CA ALA A 333 -0.64 11.41 12.23
C ALA A 333 -0.30 9.94 12.52
N SER A 334 -0.99 9.00 11.87
CA SER A 334 -0.73 7.57 12.07
C SER A 334 0.65 7.15 11.55
N VAL A 335 1.11 7.68 10.41
CA VAL A 335 2.49 7.42 9.91
C VAL A 335 3.50 8.01 10.87
N LEU A 336 3.32 9.28 11.28
CA LEU A 336 4.26 9.96 12.18
C LEU A 336 4.36 9.21 13.51
N PHE A 337 3.23 8.79 14.08
CA PHE A 337 3.21 7.98 15.29
C PHE A 337 4.04 6.71 15.15
N SER A 338 3.86 5.96 14.05
CA SER A 338 4.62 4.74 13.80
C SER A 338 6.12 5.02 13.64
N ILE A 339 6.51 6.10 12.97
CA ILE A 339 7.92 6.51 12.83
C ILE A 339 8.53 6.87 14.18
N LEU A 340 7.82 7.65 15.01
CA LEU A 340 8.29 8.02 16.36
C LEU A 340 8.58 6.79 17.24
N ARG A 341 7.84 5.69 17.04
CA ARG A 341 8.05 4.44 17.80
C ARG A 341 9.33 3.68 17.42
N ILE A 342 9.92 3.95 16.27
CA ILE A 342 11.15 3.28 15.80
C ILE A 342 12.39 4.17 15.86
N LEU A 343 12.22 5.48 16.12
CA LEU A 343 13.32 6.43 16.21
C LEU A 343 13.88 6.51 17.64
N PRO A 344 15.21 6.67 17.80
CA PRO A 344 15.80 7.10 19.07
C PRO A 344 15.19 8.43 19.54
N ALA A 345 15.07 8.62 20.86
CA ALA A 345 14.45 9.81 21.44
C ALA A 345 15.15 11.11 21.02
N GLU A 346 16.47 11.12 21.03
CA GLU A 346 17.30 12.27 20.63
C GLU A 346 17.09 12.64 19.15
N GLU A 347 16.99 11.63 18.29
CA GLU A 347 16.78 11.83 16.86
C GLU A 347 15.35 12.33 16.57
N ALA A 348 14.35 11.75 17.24
CA ALA A 348 12.97 12.19 17.12
C ALA A 348 12.79 13.64 17.58
N GLU A 349 13.45 14.05 18.67
CA GLU A 349 13.43 15.43 19.17
C GLU A 349 14.11 16.39 18.18
N ALA A 350 15.26 16.02 17.63
CA ALA A 350 15.98 16.82 16.63
C ALA A 350 15.15 17.02 15.36
N LEU A 351 14.54 15.95 14.83
CA LEU A 351 13.68 16.03 13.64
C LEU A 351 12.39 16.84 13.89
N SER A 352 11.76 16.66 15.06
CA SER A 352 10.57 17.42 15.44
C SER A 352 10.87 18.91 15.59
N SER A 353 12.00 19.25 16.19
CA SER A 353 12.43 20.64 16.32
C SER A 353 12.71 21.26 14.97
N ALA A 354 13.48 20.56 14.11
CA ALA A 354 13.77 21.01 12.75
C ALA A 354 12.52 21.21 11.90
N ALA A 355 11.51 20.34 12.04
CA ALA A 355 10.23 20.43 11.33
C ALA A 355 9.42 21.67 11.74
N LEU A 356 9.40 21.96 13.04
CA LEU A 356 8.65 23.10 13.59
C LEU A 356 9.38 24.43 13.44
N ASP A 357 10.69 24.42 13.26
CA ASP A 357 11.48 25.61 12.94
C ASP A 357 11.33 26.07 11.48
N GLN A 358 10.60 25.29 10.65
CA GLN A 358 10.28 25.71 9.29
C GLN A 358 9.31 26.90 9.27
N LYS A 359 9.39 27.71 8.21
CA LYS A 359 8.56 28.91 8.01
C LYS A 359 7.05 28.66 7.98
N GLN A 360 6.62 27.40 7.87
CA GLN A 360 5.21 27.02 7.81
C GLN A 360 4.54 26.99 9.18
N PHE A 361 5.31 26.88 10.27
CA PHE A 361 4.76 26.91 11.61
C PHE A 361 4.58 28.37 12.08
N LEU A 362 3.33 28.82 12.21
CA LEU A 362 3.02 30.24 12.45
C LEU A 362 2.48 30.54 13.86
N LEU A 363 2.26 29.52 14.68
CA LEU A 363 1.54 29.65 15.97
C LEU A 363 2.43 30.08 17.17
N GLY A 364 3.71 30.35 16.92
CA GLY A 364 4.65 30.84 17.94
C GLY A 364 5.22 29.77 18.89
N LYS A 365 6.21 30.17 19.71
CA LYS A 365 7.04 29.25 20.52
C LYS A 365 6.25 28.42 21.54
N GLU A 366 5.15 28.95 22.07
CA GLU A 366 4.34 28.24 23.06
C GLU A 366 3.65 27.02 22.45
N ALA A 367 2.97 27.18 21.31
CA ALA A 367 2.39 26.07 20.57
C ALA A 367 3.47 25.07 20.12
N GLN A 368 4.62 25.56 19.64
CA GLN A 368 5.75 24.73 19.25
C GLN A 368 6.20 23.81 20.41
N THR A 369 6.37 24.38 21.62
CA THR A 369 6.78 23.62 22.82
C THR A 369 5.76 22.53 23.18
N VAL A 370 4.48 22.83 23.03
CA VAL A 370 3.38 21.88 23.30
C VAL A 370 3.42 20.72 22.29
N VAL A 371 3.56 21.02 21.00
CA VAL A 371 3.67 19.99 19.95
C VAL A 371 4.89 19.10 20.20
N LEU A 372 6.06 19.69 20.49
CA LEU A 372 7.27 18.93 20.86
C LEU A 372 7.03 18.00 22.06
N THR A 373 6.28 18.48 23.06
CA THR A 373 5.93 17.67 24.24
C THR A 373 5.06 16.47 23.86
N VAL A 374 4.04 16.67 23.02
CA VAL A 374 3.18 15.58 22.53
C VAL A 374 3.98 14.57 21.72
N LEU A 375 4.83 15.03 20.80
CA LEU A 375 5.70 14.17 19.99
C LEU A 375 6.66 13.37 20.87
N GLY A 376 7.30 14.00 21.86
CA GLY A 376 8.16 13.32 22.82
C GLY A 376 7.43 12.27 23.68
N ARG A 377 6.17 12.52 24.06
CA ARG A 377 5.32 11.51 24.74
C ARG A 377 5.00 10.33 23.82
N CYS A 378 4.77 10.58 22.53
CA CYS A 378 4.53 9.54 21.53
C CYS A 378 5.78 8.65 21.34
N THR A 379 6.97 9.25 21.23
CA THR A 379 8.24 8.50 21.14
C THR A 379 8.47 7.58 22.34
N LYS A 380 8.07 8.02 23.54
CA LYS A 380 8.15 7.21 24.77
C LYS A 380 7.07 6.13 24.87
N GLY A 381 6.10 6.09 23.96
CA GLY A 381 4.98 5.15 24.00
C GLY A 381 4.03 5.36 25.17
N ILE A 382 4.00 6.56 25.77
CA ILE A 382 3.20 6.87 26.97
C ILE A 382 1.74 7.17 26.59
N VAL A 383 1.51 7.59 25.34
CA VAL A 383 0.22 8.08 24.86
C VAL A 383 -0.29 7.26 23.68
N PRO A 384 -1.63 7.12 23.53
CA PRO A 384 -2.22 6.46 22.38
C PRO A 384 -2.05 7.31 21.11
N SER A 385 -2.11 6.65 19.95
CA SER A 385 -2.06 7.33 18.64
C SER A 385 -3.16 8.37 18.44
N SER A 386 -4.33 8.17 19.08
CA SER A 386 -5.45 9.12 19.03
C SER A 386 -5.08 10.51 19.53
N LEU A 387 -4.16 10.61 20.51
CA LEU A 387 -3.72 11.92 21.00
C LEU A 387 -2.99 12.72 19.93
N LEU A 388 -2.17 12.06 19.10
CA LEU A 388 -1.46 12.72 18.00
C LEU A 388 -2.43 13.13 16.89
N MET A 389 -3.45 12.31 16.60
CA MET A 389 -4.51 12.63 15.65
C MET A 389 -5.29 13.88 16.10
N ASP A 390 -5.71 13.92 17.37
CA ASP A 390 -6.38 15.09 17.94
C ASP A 390 -5.47 16.33 17.86
N CYS A 391 -4.19 16.17 18.20
CA CYS A 391 -3.21 17.26 18.14
C CYS A 391 -3.04 17.78 16.72
N PHE A 392 -2.98 16.90 15.71
CA PHE A 392 -2.89 17.27 14.29
C PHE A 392 -4.13 18.01 13.81
N SER A 393 -5.31 17.56 14.22
CA SER A 393 -6.60 18.18 13.88
C SER A 393 -6.69 19.61 14.45
N ASP A 394 -6.36 19.78 15.73
CA ASP A 394 -6.33 21.09 16.40
C ASP A 394 -5.27 22.01 15.76
N LEU A 395 -4.07 21.47 15.49
CA LEU A 395 -2.99 22.22 14.84
C LEU A 395 -3.42 22.73 13.46
N TRP A 396 -4.01 21.85 12.66
CA TRP A 396 -4.49 22.18 11.33
C TRP A 396 -5.57 23.25 11.40
N GLN A 397 -6.56 23.09 12.29
CA GLN A 397 -7.64 24.06 12.46
C GLN A 397 -7.12 25.45 12.85
N MET A 398 -6.13 25.54 13.75
CA MET A 398 -5.50 26.82 14.11
C MET A 398 -4.77 27.48 12.94
N HIS A 399 -4.19 26.70 12.02
CA HIS A 399 -3.55 27.22 10.81
C HIS A 399 -4.53 27.59 9.68
N GLN A 400 -5.79 27.15 9.74
CA GLN A 400 -6.83 27.58 8.79
C GLN A 400 -7.46 28.94 9.17
N GLY A 401 -7.16 29.50 10.34
CA GLY A 401 -7.65 30.83 10.72
C GLY A 401 -7.01 31.93 9.88
N ASP A 402 -7.82 32.92 9.46
CA ASP A 402 -7.42 34.04 8.57
C ASP A 402 -6.17 34.82 9.07
N ASP A 403 -5.85 34.74 10.36
CA ASP A 403 -4.74 35.44 11.02
C ASP A 403 -3.79 34.48 11.78
N ALA A 404 -3.47 33.30 11.25
CA ALA A 404 -2.62 32.29 11.91
C ALA A 404 -1.32 32.86 12.54
N GLY A 405 -0.69 33.87 11.92
CA GLY A 405 0.48 34.58 12.47
C GLY A 405 0.18 35.58 13.60
N ALA A 406 -1.04 36.14 13.68
CA ALA A 406 -1.47 37.01 14.76
C ALA A 406 -2.09 36.23 15.95
N ILE A 407 -2.37 34.93 15.77
CA ILE A 407 -2.86 34.02 16.82
C ILE A 407 -1.75 33.67 17.85
N ALA A 408 -0.48 33.89 17.52
CA ALA A 408 0.64 33.62 18.42
C ALA A 408 0.47 34.36 19.78
N GLY A 409 0.20 33.59 20.84
CA GLY A 409 -0.06 34.12 22.19
C GLY A 409 -1.51 34.49 22.50
N GLY A 410 -2.47 34.18 21.63
CA GLY A 410 -3.90 34.37 21.85
C GLY A 410 -4.56 33.24 22.66
N ASP A 411 -5.83 33.45 23.04
CA ASP A 411 -6.60 32.52 23.89
C ASP A 411 -6.68 31.09 23.31
N VAL A 412 -6.72 30.97 21.99
CA VAL A 412 -6.76 29.67 21.28
C VAL A 412 -5.48 28.86 21.54
N ILE A 413 -4.30 29.51 21.54
CA ILE A 413 -3.02 28.86 21.84
C ILE A 413 -2.94 28.46 23.32
N MET A 414 -3.48 29.29 24.21
CA MET A 414 -3.55 28.99 25.64
C MET A 414 -4.45 27.80 25.93
N GLU A 415 -5.60 27.69 25.25
CA GLU A 415 -6.50 26.55 25.36
C GLU A 415 -5.85 25.27 24.83
N PHE A 416 -5.21 25.35 23.65
CA PHE A 416 -4.43 24.26 23.08
C PHE A 416 -3.31 23.80 24.05
N ALA A 417 -2.53 24.73 24.58
CA ALA A 417 -1.47 24.43 25.53
C ALA A 417 -2.01 23.76 26.80
N ARG A 418 -3.15 24.23 27.33
CA ARG A 418 -3.81 23.62 28.50
C ARG A 418 -4.29 22.20 28.22
N LYS A 419 -4.81 21.92 27.02
CA LYS A 419 -5.31 20.60 26.62
C LYS A 419 -4.20 19.54 26.58
N TYR A 420 -3.01 19.90 26.10
CA TYR A 420 -1.93 18.93 25.84
C TYR A 420 -0.77 18.94 26.85
N ARG A 421 -0.68 19.93 27.74
CA ARG A 421 0.28 19.95 28.86
C ARG A 421 -0.14 19.06 30.04
N ALA A 422 -1.42 18.72 30.15
CA ALA A 422 -1.93 17.74 31.12
C ALA A 422 -1.56 16.31 30.70
#